data_AF-A0A0K1IYU1-F1
#
_entry.id   AF-A0A0K1IYU1-F1
#
_cell.length_a   1.000
_cell.length_b   1.000
_cell.length_c   1.000
_cell.angle_alpha   90.00
_cell.angle_beta   90.00
_cell.angle_gamma   90.00
#
_symmetry.space_group_name_H-M   'P 1'
#
loop_
_entity.id
_entity.type
_entity.pdbx_description
1 polymer ?
#
loop_
_entity_poly.entity_id
_entity_poly.type
_entity_poly.pdbx_seq_one_letter_code
_entity_poly.pdbx_strand_id
1 'polypeptide(L)'
;MGTIRESVRIPLGDLRQQVADTFGVAASLVEIHGIRLEDGALEVDASYPDGEDVPVVELFVTDPAGNTESYVTELDGAKNLLIAGEDVLVELVDYDPERGEVFVSVKHRQDGEMVTVLGCGEKWVIPVERDGVEESIRCRIQSAVGPTGDDS
;
A
#
# COMPACT_ATOMS: atom_id res chain seq x y z
N MET A 1 5.40 -44.14 25.74
CA MET A 1 4.26 -43.53 25.05
C MET A 1 4.77 -42.20 24.52
N GLY A 2 5.12 -42.12 23.23
CA GLY A 2 5.73 -40.92 22.67
C GLY A 2 4.67 -39.85 22.46
N THR A 3 4.84 -38.69 23.08
CA THR A 3 4.00 -37.52 22.83
C THR A 3 4.22 -37.12 21.37
N ILE A 4 3.22 -37.33 20.53
CA ILE A 4 3.22 -36.79 19.17
C ILE A 4 3.16 -35.27 19.36
N ARG A 5 4.26 -34.57 19.09
CA ARG A 5 4.25 -33.12 19.02
C ARG A 5 3.48 -32.77 17.75
N GLU A 6 2.21 -32.39 17.89
CA GLU A 6 1.48 -31.78 16.80
C GLU A 6 2.15 -30.45 16.46
N SER A 7 2.77 -30.38 15.29
CA SER A 7 3.31 -29.14 14.74
C SER A 7 2.27 -28.52 13.82
N VAL A 8 1.78 -27.35 14.19
CA VAL A 8 0.91 -26.55 13.33
C VAL A 8 1.79 -25.69 12.43
N ARG A 9 1.49 -25.67 11.13
CA ARG A 9 2.10 -24.73 10.18
C ARG A 9 1.21 -23.50 10.11
N ILE A 10 1.79 -22.34 10.40
CA ILE A 10 1.10 -21.06 10.33
C ILE A 10 1.61 -20.33 9.08
N PRO A 11 0.76 -20.08 8.07
CA PRO A 11 1.13 -19.25 6.94
C PRO A 11 1.32 -17.80 7.42
N LEU A 12 2.58 -17.36 7.49
CA LEU A 12 2.91 -16.03 8.02
C LEU A 12 2.26 -14.89 7.22
N GLY A 13 2.08 -15.06 5.90
CA GLY A 13 1.38 -14.06 5.07
C GLY A 13 -0.07 -13.86 5.50
N ASP A 14 -0.83 -14.96 5.65
CA ASP A 14 -2.24 -14.89 6.06
C ASP A 14 -2.37 -14.38 7.50
N LEU A 15 -1.42 -14.74 8.37
CA LEU A 15 -1.39 -14.22 9.74
C LEU A 15 -1.15 -12.71 9.76
N ARG A 16 -0.18 -12.25 8.95
CA ARG A 16 0.13 -10.83 8.82
C ARG A 16 -1.07 -10.05 8.29
N GLN A 17 -1.77 -10.60 7.29
CA GLN A 17 -3.00 -10.00 6.78
C GLN A 17 -4.09 -9.89 7.86
N GLN A 18 -4.30 -10.94 8.66
CA GLN A 18 -5.28 -10.90 9.76
C GLN A 18 -4.96 -9.84 10.81
N VAL A 19 -3.68 -9.69 11.16
CA VAL A 19 -3.23 -8.61 12.06
C VAL A 19 -3.50 -7.26 11.42
N ALA A 20 -3.12 -7.08 10.16
CA ALA A 20 -3.29 -5.83 9.41
C ALA A 20 -4.76 -5.40 9.32
N ASP A 21 -5.66 -6.34 8.97
CA ASP A 21 -7.11 -6.11 8.89
C ASP A 21 -7.71 -5.69 10.25
N THR A 22 -7.15 -6.19 11.35
CA THR A 22 -7.58 -5.84 12.71
C THR A 22 -7.28 -4.38 13.04
N PHE A 23 -6.17 -3.86 12.55
CA PHE A 23 -5.71 -2.50 12.82
C PHE A 23 -5.99 -1.52 11.67
N GLY A 24 -6.53 -1.99 10.55
CA GLY A 24 -6.85 -1.17 9.39
C GLY A 24 -5.62 -0.68 8.62
N VAL A 25 -4.50 -1.40 8.71
CA VAL A 25 -3.24 -1.05 8.03
C VAL A 25 -2.94 -2.03 6.89
N ALA A 26 -2.00 -1.67 6.01
CA ALA A 26 -1.49 -2.56 4.99
C ALA A 26 -0.67 -3.69 5.63
N ALA A 27 -0.83 -4.91 5.12
CA ALA A 27 -0.11 -6.06 5.65
C ALA A 27 1.41 -5.90 5.52
N SER A 28 1.92 -5.18 4.52
CA SER A 28 3.36 -4.91 4.37
C SER A 28 3.96 -4.11 5.53
N LEU A 29 3.13 -3.36 6.27
CA LEU A 29 3.57 -2.54 7.40
C LEU A 29 3.58 -3.30 8.73
N VAL A 30 3.07 -4.53 8.75
CA VAL A 30 3.02 -5.34 9.95
C VAL A 30 4.29 -6.19 10.06
N GLU A 31 5.07 -5.93 11.10
CA GLU A 31 6.21 -6.74 11.49
C GLU A 31 5.80 -7.70 12.63
N ILE A 32 5.97 -9.00 12.42
CA ILE A 32 5.68 -10.03 13.43
C ILE A 32 6.97 -10.39 14.16
N HIS A 33 7.01 -10.14 15.47
CA HIS A 33 8.15 -10.40 16.35
C HIS A 33 8.11 -11.79 16.99
N GLY A 34 6.90 -12.30 17.23
CA GLY A 34 6.72 -13.56 17.92
C GLY A 34 5.33 -14.15 17.76
N ILE A 35 5.27 -15.48 17.83
CA ILE A 35 4.02 -16.25 17.79
C ILE A 35 4.07 -17.28 18.90
N ARG A 36 3.04 -17.30 19.74
CA ARG A 36 2.90 -18.23 20.87
C ARG A 36 1.52 -18.85 20.87
N LEU A 37 1.42 -20.03 21.49
CA LEU A 37 0.14 -20.68 21.73
C LEU A 37 -0.08 -20.67 23.24
N GLU A 38 -1.04 -19.89 23.72
CA GLU A 38 -1.39 -19.77 25.12
C GLU A 38 -2.90 -20.01 25.29
N ASP A 39 -3.27 -20.86 26.24
CA ASP A 39 -4.65 -21.25 26.54
C ASP A 39 -5.51 -21.68 25.32
N GLY A 40 -4.86 -22.26 24.31
CA GLY A 40 -5.52 -22.70 23.07
C GLY A 40 -5.81 -21.59 22.06
N ALA A 41 -5.32 -20.38 22.32
CA ALA A 41 -5.35 -19.24 21.41
C ALA A 41 -3.94 -18.94 20.87
N LEU A 42 -3.90 -18.42 19.64
CA LEU A 42 -2.67 -17.91 19.06
C LEU A 42 -2.45 -16.48 19.55
N GLU A 43 -1.35 -16.25 20.25
CA GLU A 43 -0.88 -14.91 20.59
C GLU A 43 0.18 -14.47 19.59
N VAL A 44 0.00 -13.27 19.05
CA VAL A 44 0.90 -12.67 18.06
C VAL A 44 1.44 -11.38 18.62
N ASP A 45 2.76 -11.30 18.72
CA ASP A 45 3.48 -10.08 19.07
C ASP A 45 3.91 -9.42 17.75
N ALA A 46 3.42 -8.22 17.49
CA ALA A 46 3.62 -7.50 16.23
C ALA A 46 3.67 -6.00 16.44
N SER A 47 4.37 -5.30 15.54
CA SER A 47 4.35 -3.85 15.43
C SER A 47 3.87 -3.41 14.05
N TYR A 48 3.37 -2.18 13.99
CA TYR A 48 3.01 -1.48 12.77
C TYR A 48 3.24 0.01 13.02
N PRO A 49 3.56 0.80 11.98
CA PRO A 49 3.72 2.24 12.11
C PRO A 49 2.42 2.90 12.54
N ASP A 50 2.51 3.85 13.47
CA ASP A 50 1.44 4.74 13.88
C ASP A 50 1.90 6.20 13.88
N GLY A 51 0.98 7.14 13.65
CA GLY A 51 1.28 8.57 13.64
C GLY A 51 2.39 8.96 12.66
N GLU A 52 3.53 9.43 13.18
CA GLU A 52 4.65 9.96 12.40
C GLU A 52 5.43 8.88 11.63
N ASP A 53 5.29 7.60 12.01
CA ASP A 53 5.98 6.49 11.36
C ASP A 53 5.23 5.96 10.12
N VAL A 54 4.02 6.48 9.86
CA VAL A 54 3.22 6.09 8.68
C VAL A 54 3.94 6.52 7.40
N PRO A 55 4.02 5.63 6.39
CA PRO A 55 4.67 5.98 5.12
C PRO A 55 4.01 7.21 4.50
N VAL A 56 4.79 8.27 4.33
CA VAL A 56 4.38 9.44 3.55
C VAL A 56 4.90 9.26 2.13
N VAL A 57 4.00 9.37 1.16
CA VAL A 57 4.28 9.14 -0.25
C VAL A 57 3.89 10.38 -1.06
N GLU A 58 4.59 10.58 -2.18
CA GLU A 58 4.27 11.61 -3.15
C GLU A 58 3.81 10.96 -4.46
N LEU A 59 2.57 11.26 -4.83
CA LEU A 59 1.94 10.84 -6.08
C LEU A 59 2.11 11.94 -7.12
N PHE A 60 2.68 11.60 -8.27
CA PHE A 60 2.81 12.45 -9.44
C PHE A 60 1.79 12.04 -10.49
N VAL A 61 1.04 13.02 -11.01
CA VAL A 61 0.03 12.83 -12.04
C VAL A 61 0.40 13.72 -13.22
N THR A 62 0.72 13.09 -14.35
CA THR A 62 1.06 13.77 -15.60
C THR A 62 -0.09 13.65 -16.59
N ASP A 63 -0.60 14.80 -17.03
CA ASP A 63 -1.65 14.91 -18.04
C ASP A 63 -1.13 14.57 -19.47
N PRO A 64 -2.01 14.43 -20.46
CA PRO A 64 -1.60 14.11 -21.83
C PRO A 64 -0.79 15.21 -22.53
N ALA A 65 -0.92 16.45 -22.07
CA ALA A 65 -0.13 17.59 -22.55
C ALA A 65 1.28 17.63 -21.93
N GLY A 66 1.54 16.80 -20.91
CA GLY A 66 2.83 16.69 -20.22
C GLY A 66 2.94 17.55 -18.95
N ASN A 67 1.87 18.21 -18.52
CA ASN A 67 1.87 18.95 -17.26
C ASN A 67 1.80 17.96 -16.10
N THR A 68 2.58 18.18 -15.05
CA THR A 68 2.64 17.29 -13.89
C THR A 68 2.25 18.02 -12.62
N GLU A 69 1.33 17.43 -11.87
CA GLU A 69 0.98 17.83 -10.50
C GLU A 69 1.45 16.75 -9.52
N SER A 70 1.75 17.13 -8.28
CA SER A 70 2.07 16.19 -7.22
C SER A 70 1.22 16.37 -5.97
N TYR A 71 0.99 15.26 -5.27
CA TYR A 71 0.13 15.16 -4.10
C TYR A 71 0.84 14.34 -3.03
N VAL A 72 1.03 14.91 -1.85
CA VAL A 72 1.61 14.21 -0.70
C VAL A 72 0.49 13.63 0.14
N THR A 73 0.60 12.36 0.51
CA THR A 73 -0.37 11.67 1.37
C THR A 73 0.32 10.63 2.22
N GLU A 74 -0.24 10.35 3.40
CA GLU A 74 0.06 9.16 4.17
C GLU A 74 -0.56 7.93 3.50
N LEU A 75 0.13 6.80 3.51
CA LEU A 75 -0.31 5.52 2.96
C LEU A 75 -0.09 4.38 3.97
N ASP A 76 -0.97 4.34 4.96
CA ASP A 76 -1.11 3.31 6.00
C ASP A 76 -1.92 2.09 5.52
N GLY A 77 -2.68 2.21 4.44
CA GLY A 77 -3.58 1.18 3.92
C GLY A 77 -4.08 1.50 2.51
N ALA A 78 -5.19 0.87 2.11
CA ALA A 78 -5.82 1.16 0.82
C ALA A 78 -6.53 2.52 0.83
N LYS A 79 -6.24 3.38 -0.15
CA LYS A 79 -6.82 4.73 -0.28
C LYS A 79 -7.51 4.91 -1.62
N ASN A 80 -8.74 5.44 -1.57
CA ASN A 80 -9.42 5.92 -2.76
C ASN A 80 -8.97 7.36 -3.04
N LEU A 81 -8.39 7.57 -4.22
CA LEU A 81 -7.90 8.85 -4.71
C LEU A 81 -8.70 9.25 -5.94
N LEU A 82 -9.02 10.54 -6.05
CA LEU A 82 -9.61 11.12 -7.25
C LEU A 82 -8.49 11.60 -8.17
N ILE A 83 -8.15 10.83 -9.20
CA ILE A 83 -7.06 11.15 -10.12
C ILE A 83 -7.68 11.53 -11.46
N ALA A 84 -7.47 12.78 -11.88
CA ALA A 84 -7.96 13.30 -13.16
C ALA A 84 -9.49 13.15 -13.40
N GLY A 85 -10.28 12.99 -12.33
CA GLY A 85 -11.73 12.76 -12.37
C GLY A 85 -12.14 11.31 -12.10
N GLU A 86 -11.17 10.38 -12.05
CA GLU A 86 -11.42 8.96 -11.87
C GLU A 86 -11.21 8.49 -10.42
N ASP A 87 -12.04 7.53 -10.01
CA ASP A 87 -11.90 6.83 -8.73
C ASP A 87 -10.83 5.74 -8.83
N VAL A 88 -9.72 5.93 -8.11
CA VAL A 88 -8.56 5.03 -8.13
C VAL A 88 -8.26 4.55 -6.72
N LEU A 89 -8.28 3.24 -6.52
CA LEU A 89 -7.85 2.62 -5.26
C LEU A 89 -6.37 2.28 -5.35
N VAL A 90 -5.57 2.89 -4.48
CA VAL A 90 -4.13 2.65 -4.33
C VAL A 90 -3.91 1.95 -3.00
N GLU A 91 -3.24 0.80 -3.03
CA GLU A 91 -2.96 -0.02 -1.85
C GLU A 91 -1.46 -0.24 -1.73
N LEU A 92 -0.91 -0.03 -0.54
CA LEU A 92 0.50 -0.30 -0.27
C LEU A 92 0.78 -1.80 -0.31
N VAL A 93 1.76 -2.20 -1.12
CA VAL A 93 2.20 -3.59 -1.27
C VAL A 93 3.54 -3.82 -0.59
N ASP A 94 4.45 -2.85 -0.66
CA ASP A 94 5.75 -2.91 -0.01
C ASP A 94 6.30 -1.50 0.24
N TYR A 95 7.07 -1.34 1.31
CA TYR A 95 7.68 -0.07 1.69
C TYR A 95 9.03 -0.32 2.35
N ASP A 96 10.09 0.23 1.74
CA ASP A 96 11.44 0.21 2.28
C ASP A 96 11.89 1.65 2.53
N PRO A 97 11.78 2.16 3.77
CA PRO A 97 12.22 3.51 4.10
C PRO A 97 13.74 3.68 3.99
N GLU A 98 14.52 2.62 4.17
CA GLU A 98 16.00 2.68 4.09
C GLU A 98 16.45 2.91 2.64
N ARG A 99 15.72 2.36 1.68
CA ARG A 99 15.97 2.53 0.24
C ARG A 99 15.10 3.61 -0.42
N GLY A 100 14.11 4.12 0.30
CA GLY A 100 13.11 5.04 -0.24
C GLY A 100 12.23 4.40 -1.31
N GLU A 101 12.05 3.07 -1.28
CA GLU A 101 11.23 2.33 -2.24
C GLU A 101 9.79 2.20 -1.73
N VAL A 102 8.82 2.35 -2.64
CA VAL A 102 7.40 2.16 -2.35
C VAL A 102 6.74 1.44 -3.51
N PHE A 103 6.05 0.35 -3.22
CA PHE A 103 5.34 -0.43 -4.21
C PHE A 103 3.86 -0.46 -3.87
N VAL A 104 3.02 -0.23 -4.88
CA VAL A 104 1.56 -0.22 -4.72
C VAL A 104 0.87 -1.17 -5.69
N SER A 105 -0.31 -1.62 -5.28
CA SER A 105 -1.33 -2.15 -6.17
C SER A 105 -2.30 -1.02 -6.51
N VAL A 106 -2.74 -0.96 -7.75
CA VAL A 106 -3.68 0.08 -8.21
C VAL A 106 -4.85 -0.58 -8.91
N LYS A 107 -6.06 -0.22 -8.47
CA LYS A 107 -7.31 -0.56 -9.13
C LYS A 107 -8.03 0.71 -9.57
N HIS A 108 -8.66 0.66 -10.72
CA HIS A 108 -9.40 1.76 -11.32
C HIS A 108 -10.83 1.33 -11.58
N ARG A 109 -11.80 2.21 -11.32
CA ARG A 109 -13.20 1.91 -11.57
C ARG A 109 -13.51 2.03 -13.06
N GLN A 110 -13.89 0.92 -13.70
CA GLN A 110 -14.33 0.87 -15.09
C GLN A 110 -15.73 0.25 -15.14
N ASP A 111 -16.69 0.94 -15.74
CA ASP A 111 -18.08 0.47 -15.86
C ASP A 111 -18.73 0.04 -14.53
N GLY A 112 -18.33 0.69 -13.42
CA GLY A 112 -18.81 0.39 -12.07
C GLY A 112 -18.08 -0.74 -11.35
N GLU A 113 -17.11 -1.38 -11.98
CA GLU A 113 -16.28 -2.44 -11.37
C GLU A 113 -14.85 -1.97 -11.13
N MET A 114 -14.23 -2.43 -10.03
CA MET A 114 -12.82 -2.15 -9.75
C MET A 114 -11.93 -3.13 -10.52
N VAL A 115 -11.15 -2.63 -11.48
CA VAL A 115 -10.24 -3.43 -12.31
C VAL A 115 -8.80 -3.14 -11.91
N THR A 116 -7.97 -4.18 -11.76
CA THR A 116 -6.54 -4.00 -11.46
C THR A 116 -5.80 -3.42 -12.67
N VAL A 117 -5.21 -2.24 -12.46
CA VAL A 117 -4.34 -1.55 -13.43
C VAL A 117 -2.87 -1.89 -13.19
N LEU A 118 -2.48 -2.04 -11.92
CA LEU A 118 -1.13 -2.40 -11.50
C LEU A 118 -1.19 -3.41 -10.36
N GLY A 119 -0.58 -4.58 -10.54
CA GLY A 119 -0.52 -5.58 -9.47
C GLY A 119 0.48 -5.22 -8.37
N CYS A 120 1.65 -4.72 -8.77
CA CYS A 120 2.72 -4.24 -7.89
C CYS A 120 3.67 -3.36 -8.72
N GLY A 121 3.98 -2.16 -8.25
CA GLY A 121 4.92 -1.26 -8.92
C GLY A 121 4.82 0.18 -8.43
N GLU A 122 5.57 1.07 -9.08
CA GLU A 122 5.63 2.50 -8.76
C GLU A 122 4.94 3.39 -9.82
N LYS A 123 4.65 2.85 -11.00
CA LYS A 123 4.19 3.61 -12.17
C LYS A 123 3.04 2.90 -12.85
N TRP A 124 2.02 3.65 -13.23
CA TRP A 124 0.86 3.13 -13.93
C TRP A 124 0.27 4.18 -14.87
N VAL A 125 -0.68 3.73 -15.70
CA VAL A 125 -1.42 4.59 -16.62
C VAL A 125 -2.91 4.34 -16.41
N ILE A 126 -3.68 5.42 -16.32
CA ILE A 126 -5.15 5.36 -16.21
C ILE A 126 -5.73 5.88 -17.52
N PRO A 127 -6.59 5.10 -18.20
CA PRO A 127 -7.38 5.62 -19.31
C PRO A 127 -8.50 6.51 -18.76
N VAL A 128 -8.67 7.69 -19.35
CA VAL A 128 -9.74 8.63 -19.00
C VAL A 128 -10.48 9.03 -20.26
N GLU A 129 -11.81 9.15 -20.20
CA GLU A 129 -12.59 9.69 -21.33
C GLU A 129 -12.93 11.15 -21.06
N ARG A 130 -12.52 12.04 -21.95
CA ARG A 130 -12.84 13.48 -21.90
C ARG A 130 -13.42 13.91 -23.23
N ASP A 131 -14.63 14.47 -23.19
CA ASP A 131 -15.37 14.91 -24.39
C ASP A 131 -15.50 13.80 -25.47
N GLY A 132 -15.61 12.53 -25.05
CA GLY A 132 -15.69 11.38 -25.93
C GLY A 132 -14.37 10.94 -26.58
N VAL A 133 -13.24 11.47 -26.09
CA VAL A 133 -11.89 11.09 -26.51
C VAL A 133 -11.20 10.36 -25.36
N GLU A 134 -10.64 9.19 -25.65
CA GLU A 134 -9.81 8.45 -24.70
C GLU A 134 -8.43 9.10 -24.61
N GLU A 135 -8.05 9.49 -23.40
CA GLU A 135 -6.76 10.04 -23.04
C GLU A 135 -6.05 9.15 -22.01
N SER A 136 -4.74 9.30 -21.88
CA SER A 136 -3.94 8.51 -20.94
C SER A 136 -3.26 9.40 -19.90
N ILE A 137 -3.58 9.17 -18.64
CA ILE A 137 -2.96 9.84 -17.49
C ILE A 137 -1.84 8.96 -16.95
N ARG A 138 -0.63 9.51 -16.89
CA ARG A 138 0.53 8.77 -16.38
C ARG A 138 0.72 9.11 -14.91
N CYS A 139 0.83 8.08 -14.09
CA CYS A 139 1.01 8.22 -12.66
C CYS A 139 2.31 7.59 -12.21
N ARG A 140 2.93 8.18 -11.19
CA ARG A 140 4.07 7.62 -10.47
C ARG A 140 3.95 7.91 -8.99
N ILE A 141 4.30 6.96 -8.15
CA ILE A 141 4.43 7.14 -6.71
C ILE A 141 5.90 6.98 -6.29
N GLN A 142 6.29 7.68 -5.24
CA GLN A 142 7.58 7.53 -4.56
C GLN A 142 7.41 7.86 -3.08
N SER A 143 8.37 7.49 -2.25
CA SER A 143 8.46 7.98 -0.87
C SER A 143 8.56 9.50 -0.89
N ALA A 144 7.76 10.18 -0.06
CA ALA A 144 7.86 11.62 0.08
C ALA A 144 9.23 11.95 0.68
N VAL A 145 9.93 12.88 0.06
CA VAL A 145 11.15 13.43 0.67
C VAL A 145 10.66 14.30 1.83
N GLY A 146 10.90 13.88 3.07
CA GLY A 146 10.74 14.77 4.22
C GLY A 146 11.60 16.03 4.01
N PRO A 147 11.35 17.16 4.71
CA PRO A 147 12.32 18.24 4.69
C PRO A 147 13.67 17.64 5.06
N THR A 148 14.61 17.64 4.11
CA THR A 148 16.00 17.30 4.40
C THR A 148 16.36 18.10 5.63
N GLY A 149 16.62 17.40 6.74
CA GLY A 149 17.12 18.03 7.94
C GLY A 149 18.26 18.94 7.51
N ASP A 150 18.11 20.22 7.86
CA ASP A 150 19.14 21.23 7.75
C ASP A 150 20.46 20.59 8.23
N ASP A 151 21.43 20.45 7.33
CA ASP A 151 22.83 20.25 7.70
C ASP A 151 23.23 21.52 8.47
N SER A 152 23.07 21.49 9.79
CA SER A 152 23.49 22.53 10.74
C SER A 152 24.52 21.99 11.71
#